data_AF-A0A318U4L1-F1
#
_entry.id   AF-A0A318U4L1-F1
#
_cell.length_a   1.000
_cell.length_b   1.000
_cell.length_c   1.000
_cell.angle_alpha   90.00
_cell.angle_beta   90.00
_cell.angle_gamma   90.00
#
_symmetry.space_group_name_H-M   'P 1'
#
loop_
_entity.id
_entity.type
_entity.pdbx_description
1 polymer ?
#
loop_
_entity_poly.entity_id
_entity_poly.type
_entity_poly.pdbx_seq_one_letter_code
_entity_poly.pdbx_strand_id
1 'polypeptide(L)'
;MEENQIKKKNFKDSLFNIFGFVVIFLFLAIGVILFLAATQKLGKINKGGVIASYVFGTIFILIFCLIVIKIFLILKSQNKYAKQALDVNKIFEYTPLTEEEKKINDLFLDAYDKEIPSLNIYFGAFVEIEKKHYKKDIDLNSPRIRMLMQQMIIDGIAEFGFFDLYLVIDFSRSINKKLVWKGDFKKYKTYFTYIRSIYHAADDYIYDKYIANKQ
;
A
#
# COMPACT_ATOMS: atom_id res chain seq x y z
N MET A 1 -11.32 3.03 21.44
CA MET A 1 -10.72 1.68 21.50
C MET A 1 -9.84 1.58 22.74
N GLU A 2 -10.05 0.59 23.60
CA GLU A 2 -9.30 0.44 24.86
C GLU A 2 -7.79 0.27 24.62
N GLU A 3 -6.99 0.97 25.42
CA GLU A 3 -5.51 1.01 25.35
C GLU A 3 -4.86 -0.38 25.37
N ASN A 4 -5.48 -1.35 26.06
CA ASN A 4 -5.05 -2.74 26.14
C ASN A 4 -5.22 -3.52 24.82
N GLN A 5 -6.22 -3.16 24.01
CA GLN A 5 -6.44 -3.77 22.69
C GLN A 5 -5.40 -3.27 21.68
N ILE A 6 -5.00 -1.99 21.77
CA ILE A 6 -3.95 -1.39 20.94
C ILE A 6 -2.59 -2.01 21.25
N LYS A 7 -2.24 -2.18 22.54
CA LYS A 7 -0.98 -2.85 22.97
C LYS A 7 -0.93 -4.30 22.50
N LYS A 8 -2.02 -5.06 22.63
CA LYS A 8 -2.11 -6.45 22.14
C LYS A 8 -1.98 -6.55 20.62
N LYS A 9 -2.59 -5.63 19.87
CA LYS A 9 -2.50 -5.60 18.41
C LYS A 9 -1.07 -5.31 17.94
N ASN A 10 -0.43 -4.29 18.52
CA ASN A 10 0.96 -3.94 18.20
C ASN A 10 1.94 -5.07 18.51
N PHE A 11 1.72 -5.81 19.61
CA PHE A 11 2.54 -6.98 19.94
C PHE A 11 2.33 -8.14 18.95
N LYS A 12 1.09 -8.41 18.56
CA LYS A 12 0.76 -9.43 17.56
C LYS A 12 1.41 -9.09 16.21
N ASP A 13 1.30 -7.85 15.76
CA ASP A 13 1.89 -7.40 14.50
C ASP A 13 3.43 -7.47 14.54
N SER A 14 4.05 -7.12 15.68
CA SER A 14 5.49 -7.28 15.88
C SER A 14 5.93 -8.76 15.84
N LEU A 15 5.16 -9.66 16.44
CA LEU A 15 5.42 -11.10 16.39
C LEU A 15 5.28 -11.67 14.98
N PHE A 16 4.26 -11.25 14.23
CA PHE A 16 4.08 -11.64 12.83
C PHE A 16 5.23 -11.15 11.95
N ASN A 17 5.74 -9.93 12.18
CA ASN A 17 6.89 -9.40 11.47
C ASN A 17 8.17 -10.19 11.77
N ILE A 18 8.43 -10.52 13.03
CA ILE A 18 9.57 -11.36 13.43
C ILE A 18 9.45 -12.75 12.79
N PHE A 19 8.27 -13.36 12.86
CA PHE A 19 8.03 -14.67 12.27
C PHE A 19 8.24 -14.65 10.75
N GLY A 20 7.71 -13.63 10.06
CA GLY A 20 7.92 -13.43 8.63
C GLY A 20 9.41 -13.29 8.29
N PHE A 21 10.15 -12.51 9.07
CA PHE A 21 11.60 -12.36 8.90
C PHE A 21 12.34 -13.70 9.08
N VAL A 22 12.03 -14.45 10.14
CA VAL A 22 12.61 -15.79 10.39
C VAL A 22 12.32 -16.73 9.23
N VAL A 23 11.08 -16.78 8.74
CA VAL A 23 10.70 -17.62 7.60
C VAL A 23 11.49 -17.26 6.35
N ILE A 24 11.72 -15.98 6.07
CA ILE A 24 12.53 -15.55 4.93
C ILE A 24 13.98 -16.04 5.08
N PHE A 25 14.57 -15.89 6.28
CA PHE A 25 15.94 -16.35 6.55
C PHE A 25 16.09 -17.88 6.53
N LEU A 26 15.01 -18.64 6.77
CA LEU A 26 15.04 -20.09 6.60
C LEU A 26 15.33 -20.50 5.15
N PHE A 27 14.85 -19.77 4.14
CA PHE A 27 15.21 -20.06 2.75
C PHE A 27 16.71 -19.96 2.52
N LEU A 28 17.36 -18.94 3.11
CA LEU A 28 18.82 -18.80 3.06
C LEU A 28 19.52 -19.95 3.80
N ALA A 29 19.08 -20.26 5.02
CA ALA A 29 19.67 -21.33 5.83
C ALA A 29 19.58 -22.70 5.14
N ILE A 30 18.41 -23.04 4.60
CA ILE A 30 18.20 -24.27 3.82
C ILE A 30 19.14 -24.30 2.60
N GLY A 31 19.23 -23.19 1.86
CA GLY A 31 20.14 -23.06 0.75
C GLY A 31 21.60 -23.36 1.14
N VAL A 32 22.10 -22.70 2.19
CA VAL A 32 23.46 -22.90 2.70
C VAL A 32 23.71 -24.34 3.14
N ILE A 33 22.76 -24.95 3.88
CA ILE A 33 22.87 -26.34 4.34
C ILE A 33 22.96 -27.30 3.14
N LEU A 34 22.16 -27.08 2.09
CA LEU A 34 22.22 -27.89 0.88
C LEU A 34 23.56 -27.76 0.15
N PHE A 35 24.15 -26.56 0.08
CA PHE A 35 25.52 -26.40 -0.45
C PHE A 35 26.58 -27.10 0.40
N LEU A 36 26.46 -27.06 1.73
CA LEU A 36 27.36 -27.78 2.64
C LEU A 36 27.22 -29.30 2.50
N ALA A 37 25.99 -29.80 2.28
CA ALA A 37 25.74 -31.21 1.99
C ALA A 37 26.33 -31.61 0.62
N ALA A 38 26.16 -30.78 -0.41
CA ALA A 38 26.70 -31.01 -1.75
C ALA A 38 28.24 -31.09 -1.78
N THR A 39 28.90 -30.29 -0.94
CA THR A 39 30.36 -30.31 -0.76
C THR A 39 30.86 -31.43 0.16
N GLN A 40 29.95 -32.32 0.60
CA GLN A 40 30.23 -33.45 1.49
C GLN A 40 30.82 -33.05 2.85
N LYS A 41 30.67 -31.78 3.26
CA LYS A 41 31.11 -31.26 4.57
C LYS A 41 30.23 -31.76 5.71
N LEU A 42 28.99 -32.19 5.40
CA LEU A 42 28.03 -32.76 6.36
C LEU A 42 27.96 -34.30 6.33
N GLY A 43 28.88 -34.95 5.60
CA GLY A 43 28.92 -36.40 5.42
C GLY A 43 28.96 -36.82 3.95
N LYS A 44 29.27 -38.09 3.71
CA LYS A 44 29.34 -38.64 2.34
C LYS A 44 27.93 -38.95 1.84
N ILE A 45 27.54 -38.29 0.75
CA ILE A 45 26.31 -38.54 0.01
C ILE A 45 26.65 -39.04 -1.41
N ASN A 46 25.74 -39.80 -2.02
CA ASN A 46 25.94 -40.32 -3.37
C ASN A 46 25.93 -39.18 -4.43
N LYS A 47 26.38 -39.47 -5.65
CA LYS A 47 26.47 -38.46 -6.73
C LYS A 47 25.11 -37.81 -7.04
N GLY A 48 24.02 -38.57 -7.00
CA GLY A 48 22.67 -38.05 -7.20
C GLY A 48 22.28 -37.04 -6.12
N GLY A 49 22.59 -37.33 -4.86
CA GLY A 49 22.37 -36.44 -3.72
C GLY A 49 23.20 -35.15 -3.81
N VAL A 50 24.45 -35.23 -4.29
CA VAL A 50 25.28 -34.05 -4.55
C VAL A 50 24.61 -33.13 -5.57
N ILE A 51 24.18 -33.69 -6.71
CA ILE A 51 23.52 -32.93 -7.78
C ILE A 51 22.21 -32.30 -7.28
N ALA A 52 21.35 -33.09 -6.63
CA ALA A 52 20.09 -32.62 -6.09
C ALA A 52 20.31 -31.46 -5.09
N SER A 53 21.30 -31.60 -4.21
CA SER A 53 21.63 -30.57 -3.22
C SER A 53 22.10 -29.26 -3.86
N TYR A 54 22.88 -29.30 -4.94
CA TYR A 54 23.24 -28.10 -5.70
C TYR A 54 22.04 -27.43 -6.37
N VAL A 55 21.17 -28.22 -7.02
CA VAL A 55 19.99 -27.70 -7.72
C VAL A 55 19.02 -27.05 -6.73
N PHE A 56 18.63 -27.78 -5.68
CA PHE A 56 17.70 -27.24 -4.69
C PHE A 56 18.33 -26.09 -3.90
N GLY A 57 19.60 -26.20 -3.50
CA GLY A 57 20.32 -25.11 -2.82
C GLY A 57 20.28 -23.81 -3.64
N THR A 58 20.51 -23.90 -4.95
CA THR A 58 20.42 -22.76 -5.87
C THR A 58 19.01 -22.18 -5.92
N ILE A 59 17.97 -23.02 -6.03
CA ILE A 59 16.57 -22.58 -6.06
C ILE A 59 16.21 -21.83 -4.76
N PHE A 60 16.57 -22.37 -3.60
CA PHE A 60 16.29 -21.74 -2.30
C PHE A 60 16.98 -20.38 -2.15
N ILE A 61 18.24 -20.25 -2.58
CA ILE A 61 18.95 -18.97 -2.58
C ILE A 61 18.31 -17.98 -3.56
N LEU A 62 17.93 -18.42 -4.77
CA LEU A 62 17.27 -17.55 -5.74
C LEU A 62 15.94 -17.01 -5.21
N ILE A 63 15.13 -17.86 -4.57
CA ILE A 63 13.88 -17.44 -3.92
C ILE A 63 14.17 -16.41 -2.84
N PHE A 64 15.16 -16.64 -1.98
CA PHE A 64 15.56 -15.66 -0.96
C PHE A 64 15.97 -14.32 -1.58
N CYS A 65 16.81 -14.31 -2.61
CA CYS A 65 17.23 -13.10 -3.32
C CYS A 65 16.03 -12.35 -3.91
N LEU A 66 15.07 -13.05 -4.53
CA LEU A 66 13.86 -12.45 -5.08
C LEU A 66 13.01 -11.77 -3.99
N ILE A 67 12.86 -12.42 -2.83
CA ILE A 67 12.14 -11.84 -1.69
C ILE A 67 12.84 -10.57 -1.20
N VAL A 68 14.16 -10.62 -1.00
CA VAL A 68 14.94 -9.45 -0.54
C VAL A 68 14.82 -8.30 -1.54
N ILE A 69 14.98 -8.56 -2.84
CA ILE A 69 14.80 -7.54 -3.89
C ILE A 69 13.40 -6.94 -3.82
N LYS A 70 12.36 -7.76 -3.63
CA LYS A 70 10.98 -7.27 -3.49
C LYS A 70 10.80 -6.36 -2.29
N ILE A 71 11.37 -6.69 -1.12
CA ILE A 71 11.34 -5.84 0.07
C ILE A 71 12.01 -4.49 -0.22
N PHE A 72 13.19 -4.49 -0.86
CA PHE A 72 13.86 -3.24 -1.26
C PHE A 72 13.01 -2.40 -2.21
N LEU A 73 12.36 -3.02 -3.20
CA LEU A 73 11.48 -2.31 -4.12
C LEU A 73 10.27 -1.70 -3.41
N ILE A 74 9.68 -2.41 -2.45
CA ILE A 74 8.61 -1.89 -1.61
C ILE A 74 9.12 -0.67 -0.84
N LEU A 75 10.18 -0.80 -0.05
CA LEU A 75 10.75 0.31 0.75
C LEU A 75 11.11 1.53 -0.11
N LYS A 76 11.67 1.31 -1.31
CA LYS A 76 11.95 2.38 -2.28
C LYS A 76 10.67 3.09 -2.74
N SER A 77 9.61 2.33 -3.00
CA SER A 77 8.30 2.87 -3.37
C SER A 77 7.68 3.67 -2.23
N GLN A 78 7.72 3.13 -1.00
CA GLN A 78 7.24 3.81 0.21
C GLN A 78 7.94 5.16 0.42
N ASN A 79 9.28 5.17 0.36
CA ASN A 79 10.06 6.41 0.44
C ASN A 79 9.75 7.40 -0.68
N LYS A 80 9.46 6.92 -1.89
CA LYS A 80 9.05 7.78 -3.00
C LYS A 80 7.73 8.47 -2.67
N TYR A 81 6.72 7.73 -2.21
CA TYR A 81 5.41 8.30 -1.89
C TYR A 81 5.46 9.22 -0.67
N ALA A 82 6.21 8.85 0.36
CA ALA A 82 6.41 9.70 1.54
C ALA A 82 6.99 11.08 1.17
N LYS A 83 7.93 11.13 0.22
CA LYS A 83 8.49 12.39 -0.31
C LYS A 83 7.49 13.21 -1.14
N GLN A 84 6.43 12.57 -1.64
CA GLN A 84 5.35 13.20 -2.42
C GLN A 84 4.14 13.55 -1.56
N ALA A 85 4.19 13.31 -0.25
CA ALA A 85 3.10 13.60 0.66
C ALA A 85 2.78 15.10 0.63
N LEU A 86 1.49 15.42 0.60
CA LEU A 86 0.98 16.78 0.65
C LEU A 86 0.30 17.01 1.99
N ASP A 87 0.47 18.18 2.59
CA ASP A 87 -0.25 18.55 3.80
C ASP A 87 -1.70 18.88 3.46
N VAL A 88 -2.57 17.88 3.54
CA VAL A 88 -3.96 17.99 3.14
C VAL A 88 -4.71 18.97 4.04
N ASN A 89 -4.43 18.99 5.35
CA ASN A 89 -5.09 19.94 6.25
C ASN A 89 -4.76 21.39 5.87
N LYS A 90 -3.50 21.65 5.52
CA LYS A 90 -3.08 22.98 5.04
C LYS A 90 -3.69 23.35 3.69
N ILE A 91 -3.81 22.41 2.76
CA ILE A 91 -4.44 22.66 1.45
C ILE A 91 -5.89 23.12 1.60
N PHE A 92 -6.60 22.58 2.59
CA PHE A 92 -8.04 22.80 2.76
C PHE A 92 -8.41 23.67 3.96
N GLU A 93 -7.44 24.36 4.59
CA GLU A 93 -7.62 25.13 5.84
C GLU A 93 -8.72 26.20 5.71
N TYR A 94 -8.78 26.88 4.57
CA TYR A 94 -9.72 27.98 4.31
C TYR A 94 -10.85 27.58 3.38
N THR A 95 -10.98 26.30 3.03
CA THR A 95 -11.99 25.85 2.08
C THR A 95 -13.31 25.61 2.80
N PRO A 96 -14.41 26.28 2.40
CA PRO A 96 -15.71 26.06 3.01
C PRO A 96 -16.16 24.61 2.77
N LEU A 97 -16.72 24.00 3.81
CA LEU A 97 -17.19 22.61 3.79
C LEU A 97 -18.70 22.58 3.88
N THR A 98 -19.30 21.63 3.18
CA THR A 98 -20.68 21.22 3.43
C THR A 98 -20.80 20.52 4.79
N GLU A 99 -22.03 20.41 5.31
CA GLU A 99 -22.30 19.71 6.58
C GLU A 99 -21.80 18.25 6.56
N GLU A 100 -21.96 17.56 5.42
CA GLU A 100 -21.46 16.18 5.25
C GLU A 100 -19.93 16.14 5.31
N GLU A 101 -19.25 16.99 4.54
CA GLU A 101 -17.78 17.04 4.49
C GLU A 101 -17.17 17.43 5.82
N LYS A 102 -17.80 18.37 6.53
CA LYS A 102 -17.40 18.79 7.87
C LYS A 102 -17.53 17.63 8.85
N LYS A 103 -18.67 16.94 8.86
CA LYS A 103 -18.91 15.79 9.74
C LYS A 103 -17.86 14.69 9.56
N ILE A 104 -17.52 14.34 8.32
CA ILE A 104 -16.50 13.32 8.05
C ILE A 104 -15.11 13.81 8.42
N ASN A 105 -14.79 15.07 8.12
CA ASN A 105 -13.51 15.64 8.48
C ASN A 105 -13.30 15.69 10.00
N ASP A 106 -14.30 16.12 10.75
CA ASP A 106 -14.25 16.20 12.21
C ASP A 106 -14.10 14.80 12.83
N LEU A 107 -14.85 13.81 12.32
CA LEU A 107 -14.69 12.40 12.71
C LEU A 107 -13.28 11.89 12.43
N PHE A 108 -12.72 12.21 11.26
CA PHE A 108 -11.39 11.77 10.87
C PHE A 108 -10.32 12.39 11.77
N LEU A 109 -10.39 13.68 12.05
CA LEU A 109 -9.42 14.38 12.89
C LEU A 109 -9.50 13.97 14.36
N ASP A 110 -10.69 13.60 14.86
CA ASP A 110 -10.86 13.17 16.25
C ASP A 110 -10.50 11.70 16.46
N ALA A 111 -11.01 10.80 15.62
CA ALA A 111 -10.90 9.35 15.83
C ALA A 111 -9.78 8.67 15.02
N TYR A 112 -9.26 9.32 13.98
CA TYR A 112 -8.32 8.76 13.00
C TYR A 112 -7.10 9.67 12.74
N ASP A 113 -6.76 10.55 13.68
CA ASP A 113 -5.62 11.47 13.63
C ASP A 113 -4.29 10.80 13.24
N LYS A 114 -4.06 9.58 13.72
CA LYS A 114 -2.87 8.75 13.41
C LYS A 114 -2.74 8.41 11.93
N GLU A 115 -3.82 8.50 11.16
CA GLU A 115 -3.85 8.20 9.73
C GLU A 115 -3.71 9.46 8.85
N ILE A 116 -3.51 10.64 9.44
CA ILE A 116 -3.16 11.86 8.68
C ILE A 116 -1.95 11.64 7.76
N PRO A 117 -0.86 10.95 8.17
CA PRO A 117 0.23 10.63 7.25
C PRO A 117 -0.23 9.78 6.06
N SER A 118 -1.11 8.79 6.29
CA SER A 118 -1.69 7.95 5.24
C SER A 118 -2.51 8.76 4.25
N LEU A 119 -3.36 9.67 4.76
CA LEU A 119 -4.14 10.62 3.93
C LEU A 119 -3.22 11.50 3.08
N ASN A 120 -2.20 12.11 3.70
CA ASN A 120 -1.25 13.00 3.03
C ASN A 120 -0.47 12.30 1.92
N ILE A 121 -0.01 11.08 2.18
CA ILE A 121 0.72 10.26 1.20
C ILE A 121 -0.20 9.84 0.06
N TYR A 122 -1.41 9.35 0.38
CA TYR A 122 -2.35 8.89 -0.65
C TYR A 122 -2.78 10.04 -1.55
N PHE A 123 -3.13 11.19 -0.96
CA PHE A 123 -3.54 12.38 -1.70
C PHE A 123 -2.43 12.85 -2.66
N GLY A 124 -1.19 12.96 -2.18
CA GLY A 124 -0.05 13.30 -3.02
C GLY A 124 0.22 12.27 -4.13
N ALA A 125 0.13 10.97 -3.81
CA ALA A 125 0.27 9.90 -4.80
C ALA A 125 -0.84 9.94 -5.86
N PHE A 126 -2.07 10.30 -5.48
CA PHE A 126 -3.23 10.37 -6.37
C PHE A 126 -3.14 11.58 -7.32
N VAL A 127 -2.76 12.76 -6.81
CA VAL A 127 -2.44 13.93 -7.66
C VAL A 127 -1.40 13.56 -8.72
N GLU A 128 -0.36 12.83 -8.33
CA GLU A 128 0.68 12.34 -9.24
C GLU A 128 0.20 11.32 -10.27
N ILE A 129 -0.87 10.58 -9.98
CA ILE A 129 -1.52 9.67 -10.93
C ILE A 129 -2.31 10.48 -11.95
N GLU A 130 -3.11 11.44 -11.48
CA GLU A 130 -3.94 12.28 -12.34
C GLU A 130 -3.11 13.17 -13.27
N LYS A 131 -2.03 13.80 -12.76
CA LYS A 131 -1.08 14.57 -13.60
C LYS A 131 -0.52 13.75 -14.75
N LYS A 132 -0.22 12.47 -14.51
CA LYS A 132 0.27 11.54 -15.54
C LYS A 132 -0.83 11.12 -16.51
N HIS A 133 -2.05 10.93 -16.02
CA HIS A 133 -3.20 10.57 -16.84
C HIS A 133 -3.56 11.69 -17.82
N TYR A 134 -3.72 12.91 -17.32
CA TYR A 134 -4.11 14.08 -18.09
C TYR A 134 -2.95 14.78 -18.82
N LYS A 135 -1.69 14.39 -18.54
CA LYS A 135 -0.46 15.00 -19.09
C LYS A 135 -0.42 16.53 -18.91
N LYS A 136 -0.93 17.01 -17.77
CA LYS A 136 -1.02 18.43 -17.42
C LYS A 136 -0.66 18.62 -15.96
N ASP A 137 -0.19 19.82 -15.63
CA ASP A 137 -0.04 20.22 -14.24
C ASP A 137 -1.41 20.62 -13.70
N ILE A 138 -2.01 19.71 -12.94
CA ILE A 138 -3.34 19.86 -12.34
C ILE A 138 -3.23 19.78 -10.82
N ASP A 139 -4.04 20.57 -10.14
CA ASP A 139 -4.31 20.38 -8.71
C ASP A 139 -5.62 19.58 -8.52
N LEU A 140 -5.84 19.08 -7.31
CA LEU A 140 -7.05 18.36 -6.91
C LEU A 140 -7.65 18.97 -5.65
N ASN A 141 -7.79 20.29 -5.62
CA ASN A 141 -8.25 21.01 -4.42
C ASN A 141 -9.80 20.95 -4.30
N SER A 142 -10.34 19.74 -4.24
CA SER A 142 -11.77 19.48 -4.04
C SER A 142 -12.01 18.88 -2.64
N PRO A 143 -12.80 19.55 -1.77
CA PRO A 143 -13.19 19.00 -0.47
C PRO A 143 -13.87 17.64 -0.57
N ARG A 144 -14.62 17.40 -1.65
CA ARG A 144 -15.26 16.11 -1.93
C ARG A 144 -14.24 14.99 -2.11
N ILE A 145 -13.15 15.26 -2.83
CA ILE A 145 -12.06 14.28 -3.02
C ILE A 145 -11.43 13.96 -1.66
N ARG A 146 -11.10 14.99 -0.86
CA ARG A 146 -10.55 14.80 0.49
C ARG A 146 -11.48 13.95 1.36
N MET A 147 -12.77 14.28 1.39
CA MET A 147 -13.77 13.58 2.17
C MET A 147 -13.88 12.11 1.78
N LEU A 148 -13.89 11.81 0.47
CA LEU A 148 -13.92 10.42 -0.01
C LEU A 148 -12.67 9.63 0.40
N MET A 149 -11.49 10.27 0.40
CA MET A 149 -10.25 9.65 0.89
C MET A 149 -10.29 9.39 2.40
N GLN A 150 -10.80 10.34 3.20
CA GLN A 150 -11.00 10.17 4.63
C GLN A 150 -11.97 9.01 4.92
N GLN A 151 -13.10 8.97 4.20
CA GLN A 151 -14.09 7.91 4.35
C GLN A 151 -13.52 6.53 3.97
N MET A 152 -12.71 6.45 2.91
CA MET A 152 -12.04 5.21 2.53
C MET A 152 -11.12 4.68 3.63
N ILE A 153 -10.40 5.57 4.33
CA ILE A 153 -9.54 5.20 5.45
C ILE A 153 -10.38 4.68 6.61
N ILE A 154 -11.43 5.42 6.99
CA ILE A 154 -12.35 5.07 8.08
C ILE A 154 -12.96 3.69 7.84
N ASP A 155 -13.58 3.49 6.67
CA ASP A 155 -14.29 2.27 6.33
C ASP A 155 -13.31 1.10 6.08
N GLY A 156 -12.14 1.39 5.51
CA GLY A 156 -11.07 0.40 5.35
C GLY A 156 -10.59 -0.14 6.69
N ILE A 157 -10.41 0.73 7.68
CA ILE A 157 -10.05 0.32 9.05
C ILE A 157 -11.18 -0.45 9.71
N ALA A 158 -12.43 -0.01 9.51
CA ALA A 158 -13.59 -0.70 10.07
C ALA A 158 -13.73 -2.13 9.53
N GLU A 159 -13.50 -2.36 8.23
CA GLU A 159 -13.63 -3.67 7.60
C GLU A 159 -12.41 -4.57 7.79
N PHE A 160 -11.21 -4.05 7.55
CA PHE A 160 -9.98 -4.85 7.52
C PHE A 160 -9.16 -4.76 8.81
N GLY A 161 -9.56 -3.90 9.74
CA GLY A 161 -8.85 -3.61 10.97
C GLY A 161 -7.64 -2.69 10.81
N PHE A 162 -7.20 -2.37 9.59
CA PHE A 162 -6.12 -1.43 9.30
C PHE A 162 -6.28 -0.84 7.89
N PHE A 163 -5.67 0.31 7.63
CA PHE A 163 -5.63 0.91 6.30
C PHE A 163 -4.34 0.50 5.57
N ASP A 164 -4.48 -0.20 4.43
CA ASP A 164 -3.33 -0.57 3.60
C ASP A 164 -3.07 0.48 2.52
N LEU A 165 -2.36 1.54 2.91
CA LEU A 165 -2.03 2.66 2.05
C LEU A 165 -1.41 2.24 0.71
N TYR A 166 -0.44 1.32 0.73
CA TYR A 166 0.32 0.97 -0.47
C TYR A 166 -0.49 0.07 -1.40
N LEU A 167 -1.30 -0.82 -0.85
CA LEU A 167 -2.25 -1.59 -1.63
C LEU A 167 -3.27 -0.67 -2.32
N VAL A 168 -3.79 0.32 -1.59
CA VAL A 168 -4.73 1.31 -2.14
C VAL A 168 -4.10 2.12 -3.28
N ILE A 169 -2.85 2.57 -3.13
CA ILE A 169 -2.12 3.26 -4.22
C ILE A 169 -1.96 2.34 -5.43
N ASP A 170 -1.60 1.07 -5.22
CA ASP A 170 -1.44 0.10 -6.31
C ASP A 170 -2.79 -0.19 -7.00
N PHE A 171 -3.90 -0.25 -6.26
CA PHE A 171 -5.24 -0.34 -6.83
C PHE A 171 -5.62 0.91 -7.62
N SER A 172 -5.34 2.11 -7.12
CA SER A 172 -5.60 3.35 -7.90
C SER A 172 -4.81 3.35 -9.22
N ARG A 173 -3.55 2.95 -9.20
CA ARG A 173 -2.74 2.85 -10.43
C ARG A 173 -3.21 1.78 -11.42
N SER A 174 -3.83 0.72 -10.90
CA SER A 174 -4.24 -0.43 -11.70
C SER A 174 -5.70 -0.42 -12.10
N ILE A 175 -6.52 0.50 -11.57
CA ILE A 175 -7.95 0.53 -11.88
C ILE A 175 -8.23 0.76 -13.37
N ASN A 176 -7.33 1.51 -14.04
CA ASN A 176 -7.37 1.76 -15.48
C ASN A 176 -6.63 0.68 -16.30
N LYS A 177 -6.06 -0.35 -15.65
CA LYS A 177 -5.39 -1.48 -16.30
C LYS A 177 -6.29 -2.73 -16.21
N LYS A 178 -6.39 -3.49 -17.30
CA LYS A 178 -7.25 -4.71 -17.42
C LYS A 178 -6.97 -5.85 -16.42
N LEU A 179 -5.99 -5.72 -15.53
CA LEU A 179 -5.39 -6.82 -14.76
C LEU A 179 -5.70 -6.77 -13.26
N VAL A 180 -6.93 -6.39 -12.88
CA VAL A 180 -7.44 -6.61 -11.53
C VAL A 180 -8.13 -7.98 -11.49
N TRP A 181 -7.63 -8.89 -10.65
CA TRP A 181 -8.24 -10.22 -10.52
C TRP A 181 -9.62 -10.11 -9.87
N LYS A 182 -10.62 -10.86 -10.38
CA LYS A 182 -11.98 -10.86 -9.82
C LYS A 182 -12.03 -11.19 -8.33
N GLY A 183 -11.09 -12.03 -7.86
CA GLY A 183 -10.93 -12.36 -6.43
C GLY A 183 -10.54 -11.14 -5.58
N ASP A 184 -9.60 -10.33 -6.07
CA ASP A 184 -9.16 -9.11 -5.37
C ASP A 184 -10.29 -8.09 -5.30
N PHE A 185 -11.09 -7.95 -6.36
CA PHE A 185 -12.25 -7.06 -6.35
C PHE A 185 -13.28 -7.46 -5.29
N LYS A 186 -13.52 -8.76 -5.10
CA LYS A 186 -14.43 -9.26 -4.07
C LYS A 186 -13.87 -9.04 -2.66
N LYS A 187 -12.58 -9.29 -2.47
CA LYS A 187 -11.91 -9.20 -1.16
C LYS A 187 -11.74 -7.75 -0.70
N TYR A 188 -11.43 -6.84 -1.61
CA TYR A 188 -11.13 -5.43 -1.32
C TYR A 188 -12.17 -4.49 -1.91
N LYS A 189 -13.43 -4.92 -1.93
CA LYS A 189 -14.55 -4.22 -2.57
C LYS A 189 -14.68 -2.78 -2.09
N THR A 190 -14.47 -2.53 -0.80
CA THR A 190 -14.55 -1.20 -0.20
C THR A 190 -13.51 -0.26 -0.78
N TYR A 191 -12.24 -0.66 -0.85
CA TYR A 191 -11.20 0.14 -1.51
C TYR A 191 -11.55 0.43 -2.97
N PHE A 192 -11.95 -0.57 -3.74
CA PHE A 192 -12.31 -0.34 -5.15
C PHE A 192 -13.51 0.59 -5.31
N THR A 193 -14.47 0.55 -4.40
CA THR A 193 -15.67 1.40 -4.44
C THR A 193 -15.26 2.86 -4.23
N TYR A 194 -14.50 3.13 -3.17
CA TYR A 194 -14.00 4.48 -2.90
C TYR A 194 -13.04 4.99 -3.98
N ILE A 195 -12.10 4.16 -4.45
CA ILE A 195 -11.18 4.55 -5.51
C ILE A 195 -11.97 4.99 -6.75
N ARG A 196 -13.03 4.27 -7.16
CA ARG A 196 -13.88 4.70 -8.28
C ARG A 196 -14.56 6.03 -8.01
N SER A 197 -15.14 6.21 -6.83
CA SER A 197 -15.79 7.47 -6.46
C SER A 197 -14.81 8.65 -6.44
N ILE A 198 -13.57 8.40 -5.99
CA ILE A 198 -12.49 9.40 -5.99
C ILE A 198 -12.09 9.76 -7.42
N TYR A 199 -11.94 8.77 -8.31
CA TYR A 199 -11.69 9.01 -9.74
C TYR A 199 -12.80 9.85 -10.38
N HIS A 200 -14.06 9.47 -10.17
CA HIS A 200 -15.19 10.23 -10.71
C HIS A 200 -15.21 11.68 -10.20
N ALA A 201 -15.05 11.88 -8.89
CA ALA A 201 -15.01 13.23 -8.31
C ALA A 201 -13.80 14.06 -8.80
N ALA A 202 -12.67 13.40 -9.09
CA ALA A 202 -11.49 14.05 -9.66
C ALA A 202 -11.70 14.41 -11.14
N ASP A 203 -12.27 13.51 -11.93
CA ASP A 203 -12.58 13.75 -13.33
C ASP A 203 -13.56 14.91 -13.49
N ASP A 204 -14.63 14.94 -12.69
CA ASP A 204 -15.61 16.04 -12.68
C ASP A 204 -14.91 17.38 -12.35
N TYR A 205 -14.10 17.40 -11.28
CA TYR A 205 -13.36 18.60 -10.88
C TYR A 205 -12.38 19.09 -11.95
N ILE A 206 -11.61 18.18 -12.54
CA ILE A 206 -10.62 18.50 -13.57
C ILE A 206 -11.32 19.02 -14.82
N TYR A 207 -12.42 18.37 -15.22
CA TYR A 207 -13.21 18.79 -16.36
C TYR A 207 -13.74 20.21 -16.17
N ASP A 208 -14.40 20.49 -15.05
CA ASP A 208 -14.98 21.80 -14.77
C ASP A 208 -13.90 22.89 -14.71
N LYS A 209 -12.81 22.63 -13.97
CA LYS A 209 -11.78 23.64 -13.72
C LYS A 209 -10.86 23.89 -14.93
N TYR A 210 -10.47 22.86 -15.67
CA TYR A 210 -9.40 22.95 -16.68
C TYR A 210 -9.86 22.71 -18.13
N ILE A 211 -11.05 22.16 -18.35
CA ILE A 211 -11.55 21.80 -19.68
C ILE A 211 -12.76 22.65 -20.07
N ALA A 212 -13.81 22.68 -19.23
CA ALA A 212 -15.04 23.44 -19.51
C ALA A 212 -14.81 24.95 -19.51
N ASN A 213 -14.01 25.47 -18.57
CA ASN A 213 -13.65 26.90 -18.47
C ASN A 213 -12.65 27.39 -19.53
N LYS A 214 -12.44 26.65 -20.64
CA LYS A 214 -11.64 27.09 -21.80
C LYS A 214 -12.47 27.60 -22.98
N GLN A 215 -13.75 27.90 -22.78
CA GLN A 215 -14.59 28.61 -23.75
C GLN A 215 -14.66 30.10 -23.45
#